data_AF-A0A6P0YTV9-F1
#
_entry.id   AF-A0A6P0YTV9-F1
#
_cell.length_a   1.000
_cell.length_b   1.000
_cell.length_c   1.000
_cell.angle_alpha   90.00
_cell.angle_beta   90.00
_cell.angle_gamma   90.00
#
_symmetry.space_group_name_H-M   'P 1'
#
loop_
_entity.id
_entity.type
_entity.pdbx_description
1 polymer ?
#
loop_
_entity_poly.entity_id
_entity_poly.type
_entity_poly.pdbx_seq_one_letter_code
_entity_poly.pdbx_strand_id
1 'polypeptide(L)'
;MKYQKRVLAIPYIPDPTRFFGFQYLVFTIEEATRGKIVQAGKDIVLQCQIHDTTCTFTHQHLSVLNNREINQLCHHLGIDSNKLGV
;
A
#
# COMPACT_ATOMS: atom_id res chain seq x y z
N MET A 1 4.36 5.07 22.98
CA MET A 1 3.66 6.01 22.08
C MET A 1 2.45 5.28 21.51
N LYS A 2 1.22 5.76 21.75
CA LYS A 2 -0.01 5.16 21.20
C LYS A 2 -0.12 5.60 19.74
N TYR A 3 0.16 4.72 18.79
CA TYR A 3 -0.15 4.98 17.39
C TYR A 3 -1.69 5.02 17.26
N GLN A 4 -2.23 6.12 16.73
CA GLN A 4 -3.64 6.15 16.32
C GLN A 4 -3.81 5.09 15.24
N LYS A 5 -4.71 4.11 15.47
CA LYS A 5 -5.12 3.14 14.45
C LYS A 5 -5.67 3.91 13.25
N ARG A 6 -4.88 4.02 12.18
CA ARG A 6 -5.26 4.67 10.93
C ARG A 6 -5.59 3.59 9.92
N VAL A 7 -6.83 3.61 9.44
CA VAL A 7 -7.36 2.72 8.42
C VAL A 7 -7.10 3.35 7.05
N LEU A 8 -6.45 2.61 6.16
CA LEU A 8 -6.21 2.95 4.77
C LEU A 8 -7.17 2.14 3.90
N ALA A 9 -7.71 2.77 2.86
CA ALA A 9 -8.55 2.11 1.86
C ALA A 9 -7.92 2.33 0.48
N ILE A 10 -7.38 1.26 -0.10
CA ILE A 10 -6.68 1.31 -1.38
C ILE A 10 -7.46 0.48 -2.40
N PRO A 11 -7.74 0.98 -3.62
CA PRO A 11 -8.30 0.16 -4.69
C PRO A 11 -7.41 -1.06 -4.92
N TYR A 12 -7.98 -2.25 -4.81
CA TYR A 12 -7.28 -3.51 -4.96
C TYR A 12 -8.03 -4.37 -5.97
N ILE A 13 -7.30 -4.88 -6.97
CA ILE A 13 -7.83 -5.83 -7.94
C ILE A 13 -7.15 -7.17 -7.65
N PRO A 14 -7.78 -8.09 -6.91
CA PRO A 14 -7.20 -9.40 -6.63
C PRO A 14 -7.03 -10.25 -7.90
N ASP A 15 -7.85 -9.99 -8.93
CA ASP A 15 -7.85 -10.75 -10.18
C ASP A 15 -8.42 -9.89 -11.34
N PRO A 16 -7.65 -9.62 -12.41
CA PRO A 16 -8.14 -8.86 -13.56
C PRO A 16 -9.24 -9.59 -14.36
N THR A 17 -9.45 -10.89 -14.12
CA THR A 17 -10.43 -11.70 -14.86
C THR A 17 -11.81 -11.77 -14.20
N ARG A 18 -11.97 -11.27 -12.97
CA ARG A 18 -13.23 -11.29 -12.21
C ARG A 18 -13.66 -9.88 -11.83
N PHE A 19 -14.11 -9.11 -12.82
CA PHE A 19 -14.64 -7.76 -12.63
C PHE A 19 -16.09 -7.78 -12.13
N PHE A 20 -16.31 -7.43 -10.86
CA PHE A 20 -17.59 -6.97 -10.31
C PHE A 20 -17.32 -5.95 -9.18
N GLY A 21 -17.16 -4.67 -9.54
CA GLY A 21 -17.07 -3.54 -8.60
C GLY A 21 -15.66 -3.17 -8.13
N PHE A 22 -15.49 -1.91 -7.68
CA PHE A 22 -14.27 -1.45 -7.02
C PHE A 22 -14.15 -2.15 -5.66
N GLN A 23 -13.23 -3.11 -5.54
CA GLN A 23 -12.87 -3.65 -4.24
C GLN A 23 -11.81 -2.75 -3.61
N TYR A 24 -12.08 -2.30 -2.39
CA TYR A 24 -11.11 -1.57 -1.58
C TYR A 24 -10.47 -2.57 -0.61
N LEU A 25 -9.14 -2.61 -0.60
CA LEU A 25 -8.40 -3.23 0.48
C LEU A 25 -8.35 -2.24 1.65
N VAL A 26 -9.07 -2.59 2.71
CA VAL A 26 -9.15 -1.80 3.94
C VAL A 26 -8.26 -2.45 5.00
N PHE A 27 -7.27 -1.72 5.49
CA PHE A 27 -6.33 -2.22 6.48
C PHE A 27 -5.81 -1.09 7.36
N THR A 28 -5.43 -1.40 8.58
CA THR A 28 -4.69 -0.49 9.45
C THR A 28 -3.21 -0.54 9.12
N ILE A 29 -2.49 0.57 9.31
CA ILE A 29 -1.04 0.62 9.05
C ILE A 29 -0.29 -0.50 9.78
N GLU A 30 -0.72 -0.86 11.00
CA GLU A 30 -0.13 -1.92 11.82
C GLU A 30 -0.30 -3.33 11.24
N GLU A 31 -1.28 -3.53 10.35
CA GLU A 31 -1.49 -4.82 9.66
C GLU A 31 -0.56 -4.99 8.46
N ALA A 32 0.08 -3.92 7.99
CA ALA A 32 1.03 -3.97 6.90
C ALA A 32 2.43 -4.34 7.41
N THR A 33 2.98 -5.44 6.92
CA THR A 33 4.30 -5.95 7.31
C THR A 33 5.17 -6.24 6.09
N ARG A 34 6.46 -6.50 6.30
CA ARG A 34 7.43 -6.92 5.25
C ARG A 34 7.40 -6.05 3.98
N GLY A 35 7.36 -4.74 4.17
CA GLY A 35 7.31 -3.79 3.07
C GLY A 35 8.65 -3.71 2.32
N LYS A 36 8.57 -3.60 1.00
CA LYS A 36 9.71 -3.31 0.12
C LYS A 36 9.26 -2.55 -1.12
N ILE A 37 10.19 -1.81 -1.71
CA ILE A 37 10.00 -1.18 -3.01
C ILE A 37 10.54 -2.13 -4.08
N VAL A 38 9.76 -2.37 -5.13
CA VAL A 38 10.12 -3.27 -6.23
C VAL A 38 9.92 -2.55 -7.55
N GLN A 39 10.79 -2.84 -8.51
CA GLN A 39 10.60 -2.43 -9.89
C GLN A 39 9.77 -3.48 -10.62
N ALA A 40 8.55 -3.11 -11.05
CA ALA A 40 7.63 -3.95 -11.80
C ALA A 40 7.57 -3.43 -13.25
N GLY A 41 8.47 -3.94 -14.10
CA GLY A 41 8.61 -3.44 -15.46
C GLY A 41 9.13 -1.99 -15.49
N LYS A 42 8.31 -1.06 -15.99
CA LYS A 42 8.64 0.37 -16.00
C LYS A 42 8.21 1.12 -14.74
N ASP A 43 7.41 0.48 -13.89
CA ASP A 43 6.81 1.11 -12.71
C ASP A 43 7.57 0.76 -11.43
N ILE A 44 7.57 1.70 -10.48
CA ILE A 44 8.01 1.47 -9.11
C ILE A 44 6.76 1.20 -8.26
N VAL A 45 6.78 0.09 -7.52
CA VAL A 45 5.63 -0.35 -6.70
C VAL A 45 6.04 -0.60 -5.26
N LEU A 46 5.11 -0.33 -4.33
CA LEU A 46 5.21 -0.73 -2.94
C LEU A 46 4.62 -2.14 -2.79
N GLN A 47 5.42 -3.10 -2.36
CA GLN A 47 4.95 -4.44 -2.03
C GLN A 47 5.01 -4.63 -0.53
N CYS A 48 3.92 -5.10 0.09
CA CYS A 48 3.90 -5.46 1.51
C CYS A 48 2.98 -6.65 1.75
N GLN A 49 3.05 -7.23 2.95
CA GLN A 49 2.13 -8.26 3.41
C GLN A 49 1.04 -7.64 4.26
N ILE A 50 -0.22 -7.92 3.93
CA ILE A 50 -1.41 -7.54 4.69
C ILE A 50 -2.25 -8.80 4.83
N HIS A 51 -2.57 -9.20 6.06
CA HIS A 51 -3.33 -10.44 6.35
C HIS A 51 -2.76 -11.67 5.61
N ASP A 52 -1.45 -11.87 5.69
CA ASP A 52 -0.67 -12.92 5.01
C ASP A 52 -0.75 -12.91 3.46
N THR A 53 -1.45 -11.92 2.88
CA THR A 53 -1.54 -11.71 1.45
C THR A 53 -0.49 -10.73 1.00
N THR A 54 0.20 -11.05 -0.09
CA THR A 54 1.14 -10.11 -0.70
C THR A 54 0.37 -9.10 -1.54
N CYS A 55 0.40 -7.85 -1.10
CA CYS A 55 -0.25 -6.73 -1.78
C CYS A 55 0.80 -5.89 -2.52
N THR A 56 0.44 -5.47 -3.73
CA THR A 56 1.30 -4.63 -4.58
C THR A 56 0.55 -3.34 -4.91
N PHE A 57 1.09 -2.21 -4.48
CA PHE A 57 0.53 -0.89 -4.68
C PHE A 57 1.36 -0.12 -5.69
N THR A 58 0.73 0.26 -6.80
CA THR A 58 1.32 1.15 -7.81
C THR A 58 1.18 2.60 -7.38
N HIS A 59 1.80 3.51 -8.14
CA HIS A 59 1.60 4.95 -7.95
C HIS A 59 0.11 5.34 -7.98
N GLN A 60 -0.69 4.74 -8.86
CA GLN A 60 -2.15 4.97 -8.92
C GLN A 60 -2.90 4.47 -7.69
N HIS A 61 -2.46 3.34 -7.10
CA HIS A 61 -3.03 2.85 -5.85
C HIS A 61 -2.69 3.79 -4.69
N LEU A 62 -1.48 4.32 -4.65
CA LEU A 62 -1.03 5.21 -3.56
C LEU A 62 -1.54 6.64 -3.72
N SER A 63 -1.86 7.11 -4.94
CA SER A 63 -2.33 8.49 -5.18
C SER A 63 -3.69 8.81 -4.55
N VAL A 64 -4.44 7.80 -4.11
CA VAL A 64 -5.68 7.99 -3.35
C VAL A 64 -5.43 8.33 -1.89
N LEU A 65 -4.22 8.06 -1.40
CA LEU A 65 -3.78 8.39 -0.05
C LEU A 65 -3.11 9.76 -0.04
N ASN A 66 -3.21 10.48 1.07
CA ASN A 66 -2.44 11.72 1.23
C ASN A 66 -0.99 11.44 1.62
N ASN A 67 -0.11 12.44 1.42
CA ASN A 67 1.32 12.33 1.75
C ASN A 67 1.58 11.93 3.20
N ARG A 68 0.70 12.30 4.13
CA ARG A 68 0.83 11.92 5.55
C ARG A 68 0.58 10.42 5.75
N GLU A 69 -0.42 9.85 5.10
CA GLU A 69 -0.73 8.42 5.13
C GLU A 69 0.37 7.59 4.47
N ILE A 70 0.85 8.01 3.31
CA ILE A 70 1.96 7.36 2.61
C ILE A 70 3.21 7.36 3.49
N ASN A 71 3.57 8.51 4.07
CA ASN A 71 4.74 8.62 4.94
C ASN A 71 4.61 7.76 6.20
N GLN A 72 3.43 7.67 6.81
CA GLN A 72 3.24 6.81 7.97
C GLN A 72 3.31 5.33 7.61
N LEU A 73 2.74 4.91 6.48
CA LEU A 73 2.84 3.55 5.99
C LEU A 73 4.30 3.19 5.69
N CYS A 74 5.02 4.05 4.96
CA CYS A 74 6.43 3.83 4.65
C CYS A 74 7.29 3.79 5.91
N HIS A 75 7.08 4.72 6.85
CA HIS A 75 7.79 4.74 8.12
C HIS A 75 7.52 3.47 8.94
N HIS A 76 6.28 2.98 8.98
CA HIS A 76 5.94 1.73 9.65
C HIS A 76 6.64 0.52 9.00
N LEU A 77 6.71 0.50 7.67
CA LEU A 77 7.35 -0.56 6.90
C LEU A 77 8.89 -0.44 6.85
N GLY A 78 9.49 0.62 7.41
CA GLY A 78 10.93 0.87 7.33
C GLY A 78 11.42 1.25 5.93
N ILE A 79 10.54 1.84 5.11
CA ILE A 79 10.79 2.22 3.73
C ILE A 79 10.99 3.73 3.61
N ASP A 80 11.93 4.12 2.76
CA ASP A 80 12.10 5.51 2.33
C ASP A 80 11.03 5.89 1.29
N SER A 81 10.07 6.72 1.69
CA SER A 81 8.96 7.14 0.82
C SER A 81 9.41 7.93 -0.41
N ASN A 82 10.57 8.58 -0.37
CA ASN A 82 11.09 9.34 -1.51
C ASN A 82 11.39 8.45 -2.73
N LYS A 83 11.59 7.14 -2.50
CA LYS A 83 11.84 6.16 -3.56
C LYS A 83 10.58 5.72 -4.29
N LEU A 84 9.38 6.03 -3.77
CA LEU A 84 8.12 5.70 -4.42
C LEU A 84 7.71 6.75 -5.47
N GLY A 85 8.32 7.95 -5.48
CA GLY A 85 8.04 9.00 -6.46
C GLY A 85 6.60 9.53 -6.43
N VAL A 86 5.92 9.41 -5.27
CA VAL A 86 4.53 9.84 -5.01
C VAL A 86 4.51 11.26 -4.44
#